data_AF-A0A961BZH8-F1
#
_entry.id   AF-A0A961BZH8-F1
#
_cell.length_a   1.000
_cell.length_b   1.000
_cell.length_c   1.000
_cell.angle_alpha   90.00
_cell.angle_beta   90.00
_cell.angle_gamma   90.00
#
_symmetry.space_group_name_H-M   'P 1'
#
loop_
_entity.id
_entity.type
_entity.pdbx_description
1 polymer ?
#
loop_
_entity_poly.entity_id
_entity_poly.type
_entity_poly.pdbx_seq_one_letter_code
_entity_poly.pdbx_strand_id
1 'polypeptide(L)'
;MPSEIRLREPAGGWPPPWPQARELAECEPDGWVLIGGLMVTLHARAAGLDPIRTTKDVDTLLDVAVTSVNRADDLLRGLGYRFLPSIDESAPAHRWVREADGAQVDILVPDHLARPPRFARRSTVAAPGATSVLTRHRTRAIIEGPRPVRLGLPTLAGAVVLKADAYGADSRDRTRHLDDLGLLLAAAADYRELLAQLSKSDRKRLRAVLHPLHAHLLTTPAIPARTRHLLPALAADLGLQPPLPTADGRASRPAPGRPGARRQLPPGTQPRRPRGMPTGGPFAPRGRAEQPDVDLGAPPRPHPVEGTDPPARST
;
A
#
# COMPACT_ATOMS: atom_id res chain seq x y z
N MET A 1 -16.74 15.53 -12.02
CA MET A 1 -16.16 16.04 -10.76
C MET A 1 -15.60 14.86 -10.01
N PRO A 2 -14.35 14.87 -9.50
CA PRO A 2 -13.90 13.79 -8.62
C PRO A 2 -14.87 13.72 -7.44
N SER A 3 -15.42 12.53 -7.20
CA SER A 3 -16.40 12.30 -6.15
C SER A 3 -15.77 12.57 -4.78
N GLU A 4 -16.36 13.50 -4.04
CA GLU A 4 -16.02 13.78 -2.65
C GLU A 4 -16.44 12.59 -1.78
N ILE A 5 -15.57 12.19 -0.84
CA ILE A 5 -15.91 11.17 0.15
C ILE A 5 -16.57 11.86 1.34
N ARG A 6 -17.73 11.35 1.76
CA ARG A 6 -18.41 11.81 2.97
C ARG A 6 -18.59 10.65 3.94
N LEU A 7 -18.07 10.82 5.14
CA LEU A 7 -18.12 9.82 6.21
C LEU A 7 -18.60 10.49 7.49
N ARG A 8 -19.25 9.72 8.35
CA ARG A 8 -19.62 10.16 9.69
C ARG A 8 -18.62 9.63 10.70
N GLU A 9 -18.20 10.50 11.60
CA GLU A 9 -17.46 10.13 12.79
C GLU A 9 -18.39 9.32 13.72
N PRO A 10 -17.95 8.14 14.20
CA PRO A 10 -18.73 7.34 15.13
C PRO A 10 -18.76 8.01 16.50
N ALA A 11 -19.72 7.60 17.33
CA ALA A 11 -19.76 8.01 18.73
C ALA A 11 -18.43 7.65 19.41
N GLY A 12 -17.83 8.63 20.11
CA GLY A 12 -16.50 8.49 20.72
C GLY A 12 -15.32 8.84 19.81
N GLY A 13 -15.56 9.18 18.54
CA GLY A 13 -14.50 9.55 17.61
C GLY A 13 -13.80 8.35 16.98
N TRP A 14 -12.96 8.61 15.99
CA TRP A 14 -12.04 7.58 15.49
C TRP A 14 -10.78 7.49 16.37
N PRO A 15 -10.28 6.28 16.64
CA PRO A 15 -9.09 6.10 17.47
C PRO A 15 -7.83 6.65 16.79
N PRO A 16 -6.71 6.80 17.51
CA PRO A 16 -5.42 7.12 16.90
C PRO A 16 -5.10 6.23 15.68
N PRO A 17 -4.49 6.78 14.62
CA PRO A 17 -3.94 8.14 14.52
C PRO A 17 -4.90 9.19 13.90
N TRP A 18 -6.22 8.99 13.96
CA TRP A 18 -7.21 9.92 13.38
C TRP A 18 -7.25 11.31 14.02
N PRO A 19 -7.16 11.46 15.36
CA PRO A 19 -7.04 12.78 15.98
C PRO A 19 -5.84 13.57 15.45
N GLN A 20 -4.71 12.91 15.23
CA GLN A 20 -3.49 13.53 14.69
C GLN A 20 -3.69 13.98 13.24
N ALA A 21 -4.32 13.17 12.39
CA ALA A 21 -4.65 13.59 11.02
C ALA A 21 -5.59 14.82 11.01
N ARG A 22 -6.51 14.93 11.98
CA ARG A 22 -7.37 16.11 12.16
C ARG A 22 -6.54 17.34 12.57
N GLU A 23 -5.67 17.22 13.57
CA GLU A 23 -4.78 18.32 14.01
C GLU A 23 -3.97 18.89 12.84
N LEU A 24 -3.37 18.03 12.02
CA LEU A 24 -2.61 18.46 10.84
C LEU A 24 -3.47 19.20 9.81
N ALA A 25 -4.70 18.73 9.58
CA ALA A 25 -5.63 19.33 8.64
C ALA A 25 -6.17 20.69 9.12
N GLU A 26 -6.32 20.86 10.43
CA GLU A 26 -6.69 22.14 11.04
C GLU A 26 -5.56 23.18 10.92
N CYS A 27 -4.30 22.75 11.03
CA CYS A 27 -3.14 23.65 10.91
C CYS A 27 -2.77 24.01 9.47
N GLU A 28 -2.84 23.06 8.53
CA GLU A 28 -2.39 23.25 7.14
C GLU A 28 -3.28 22.42 6.20
N PRO A 29 -4.47 22.91 5.81
CA PRO A 29 -5.48 22.12 5.11
C PRO A 29 -5.13 21.77 3.65
N ASP A 30 -4.29 22.58 2.99
CA ASP A 30 -4.00 22.43 1.55
C ASP A 30 -2.52 22.13 1.24
N GLY A 31 -1.62 22.20 2.23
CA GLY A 31 -0.18 21.97 2.04
C GLY A 31 0.24 20.51 1.88
N TRP A 32 -0.68 19.56 2.07
CA TRP A 32 -0.39 18.12 2.00
C TRP A 32 -1.62 17.32 1.61
N VAL A 33 -1.40 16.06 1.23
CA VAL A 33 -2.46 15.07 1.04
C VAL A 33 -2.20 13.83 1.87
N LEU A 34 -3.25 13.24 2.42
CA LEU A 34 -3.21 12.01 3.19
C LEU A 34 -2.99 10.82 2.26
N ILE A 35 -1.93 10.05 2.52
CA ILE A 35 -1.61 8.82 1.80
C ILE A 35 -1.60 7.63 2.78
N GLY A 36 -0.96 6.52 2.43
CA GLY A 36 -0.72 5.44 3.39
C GLY A 36 -1.97 4.66 3.81
N GLY A 37 -2.00 4.18 5.05
CA GLY A 37 -3.08 3.32 5.57
C GLY A 37 -4.38 4.06 5.88
N LEU A 38 -4.30 5.32 6.33
CA LEU A 38 -5.50 6.12 6.62
C LEU A 38 -6.29 6.47 5.36
N MET A 39 -5.60 6.76 4.26
CA MET A 39 -6.23 6.91 2.94
C MET A 39 -7.03 5.65 2.54
N VAL A 40 -6.44 4.47 2.72
CA VAL A 40 -7.11 3.18 2.43
C VAL A 40 -8.37 3.01 3.28
N THR A 41 -8.27 3.37 4.56
CA THR A 41 -9.41 3.32 5.50
C THR A 41 -10.57 4.21 5.05
N LEU A 42 -10.31 5.42 4.54
CA LEU A 42 -11.35 6.31 4.04
C LEU A 42 -12.06 5.72 2.83
N HIS A 43 -11.31 5.21 1.85
CA HIS A 43 -11.88 4.57 0.67
C HIS A 43 -12.68 3.30 1.02
N ALA A 44 -12.16 2.47 1.91
CA ALA A 44 -12.85 1.26 2.37
C ALA A 44 -14.18 1.60 3.07
N ARG A 45 -14.15 2.51 4.05
CA ARG A 45 -15.36 2.92 4.77
C ARG A 45 -16.38 3.60 3.86
N ALA A 46 -15.92 4.39 2.88
CA ALA A 46 -16.80 5.02 1.89
C ALA A 46 -17.55 3.99 1.03
N ALA A 47 -16.95 2.82 0.83
CA ALA A 47 -17.56 1.69 0.14
C ALA A 47 -18.32 0.72 1.08
N GLY A 48 -18.46 1.06 2.38
CA GLY A 48 -19.10 0.20 3.37
C GLY A 48 -18.27 -1.03 3.77
N LEU A 49 -16.95 -0.98 3.60
CA LEU A 49 -16.02 -2.05 3.96
C LEU A 49 -15.24 -1.71 5.23
N ASP A 50 -14.94 -2.73 6.02
CA ASP A 50 -14.08 -2.60 7.19
C ASP A 50 -12.59 -2.64 6.79
N PRO A 51 -11.74 -1.78 7.38
CA PRO A 51 -10.29 -1.90 7.25
C PRO A 51 -9.78 -3.23 7.80
N ILE A 52 -8.91 -3.89 7.04
CA ILE A 52 -8.39 -5.22 7.39
C ILE A 52 -7.14 -5.18 8.28
N ARG A 53 -6.57 -3.99 8.50
CA ARG A 53 -5.44 -3.76 9.40
C ARG A 53 -5.49 -2.35 9.98
N THR A 54 -4.83 -2.15 11.10
CA THR A 54 -4.59 -0.82 11.67
C THR A 54 -3.33 -0.19 11.09
N THR A 55 -3.24 1.13 11.19
CA THR A 55 -2.03 1.92 10.90
C THR A 55 -1.71 2.75 12.14
N LYS A 56 -0.43 2.98 12.43
CA LYS A 56 0.00 3.65 13.67
C LYS A 56 0.38 5.11 13.47
N ASP A 57 0.57 5.47 12.22
CA ASP A 57 1.20 6.67 11.71
C ASP A 57 0.29 7.41 10.72
N VAL A 58 0.48 8.72 10.65
CA VAL A 58 -0.12 9.57 9.62
C VAL A 58 0.90 9.75 8.49
N ASP A 59 0.69 9.06 7.37
CA ASP A 59 1.49 9.27 6.17
C ASP A 59 0.97 10.48 5.37
N THR A 60 1.84 11.44 5.11
CA THR A 60 1.53 12.66 4.38
C THR A 60 2.39 12.76 3.12
N LEU A 61 1.79 13.23 2.04
CA LEU A 61 2.49 13.63 0.83
C LEU A 61 2.42 15.15 0.72
N LEU A 62 3.57 15.80 0.85
CA LEU A 62 3.68 17.25 0.83
C LEU A 62 3.41 17.81 -0.57
N ASP A 63 2.61 18.86 -0.66
CA ASP A 63 2.51 19.67 -1.87
C ASP A 63 3.62 20.72 -1.86
N VAL A 64 4.76 20.38 -2.44
CA VAL A 64 5.95 21.24 -2.48
C VAL A 64 5.75 22.54 -3.28
N ALA A 65 4.64 22.68 -4.01
CA ALA A 65 4.27 23.94 -4.65
C ALA A 65 3.52 24.89 -3.70
N VAL A 66 2.95 24.36 -2.62
CA VAL A 66 2.14 25.11 -1.64
C VAL A 66 2.93 25.36 -0.35
N THR A 67 3.72 24.38 0.09
CA THR A 67 4.46 24.44 1.35
C THR A 67 5.87 23.89 1.22
N SER A 68 6.65 23.95 2.29
CA SER A 68 8.02 23.41 2.36
C SER A 68 8.17 22.47 3.55
N VAL A 69 9.19 21.61 3.51
CA VAL A 69 9.48 20.70 4.62
C VAL A 69 9.84 21.46 5.90
N ASN A 70 10.50 22.62 5.79
CA ASN A 70 10.81 23.48 6.95
C ASN A 70 9.52 24.06 7.56
N ARG A 71 8.59 24.56 6.73
CA ARG A 71 7.29 25.04 7.22
C ARG A 71 6.49 23.91 7.87
N ALA A 72 6.51 22.71 7.29
CA ALA A 72 5.87 21.55 7.88
C ALA A 72 6.52 21.17 9.24
N ASP A 73 7.85 21.25 9.36
CA ASP A 73 8.55 21.08 10.64
C ASP A 73 8.12 22.12 11.67
N ASP A 74 8.07 23.41 11.31
CA ASP A 74 7.65 24.49 12.22
C ASP A 74 6.23 24.24 12.77
N LEU A 75 5.29 23.86 11.89
CA LEU A 75 3.92 23.51 12.27
C LEU A 75 3.87 22.29 13.19
N LEU A 76 4.59 21.24 12.83
CA LEU A 76 4.67 20.02 13.64
C LEU A 76 5.26 20.29 15.02
N ARG A 77 6.28 21.16 15.13
CA ARG A 77 6.84 21.59 16.41
C ARG A 77 5.84 22.37 17.25
N GLY A 78 5.03 23.22 16.62
CA GLY A 78 3.90 23.88 17.27
C GLY A 78 2.88 22.90 17.86
N LEU A 79 2.73 21.73 17.25
CA LEU A 79 1.89 20.62 17.72
C LEU A 79 2.59 19.65 18.69
N GLY A 80 3.82 19.96 19.11
CA GLY A 80 4.60 19.16 20.05
C GLY A 80 5.35 17.97 19.42
N TYR A 81 5.38 17.86 18.09
CA TYR A 81 6.21 16.88 17.40
C TYR A 81 7.66 17.36 17.32
N ARG A 82 8.57 16.41 17.19
CA ARG A 82 9.97 16.66 16.83
C ARG A 82 10.40 15.74 15.70
N PHE A 83 11.33 16.22 14.89
CA PHE A 83 12.01 15.38 13.92
C PHE A 83 12.76 14.24 14.62
N LEU A 84 12.54 13.00 14.16
CA LEU A 84 13.25 11.81 14.62
C LEU A 84 14.25 11.37 13.53
N PRO A 85 15.54 11.74 13.64
CA PRO A 85 16.54 11.27 12.69
C PRO A 85 16.74 9.76 12.82
N SER A 86 17.01 9.11 11.69
CA SER A 86 17.57 7.76 11.67
C SER A 86 18.98 7.74 12.30
N ILE A 87 19.34 6.62 12.92
CA ILE A 87 20.70 6.34 13.40
C ILE A 87 21.70 6.37 12.24
N ASP A 88 21.29 5.87 11.07
CA ASP A 88 22.04 6.02 9.84
C ASP A 88 21.89 7.47 9.32
N GLU A 89 22.97 8.25 9.38
CA GLU A 89 22.99 9.65 8.94
C GLU A 89 22.73 9.82 7.43
N SER A 90 22.97 8.78 6.63
CA SER A 90 22.70 8.79 5.20
C SER A 90 21.22 8.57 4.89
N ALA A 91 20.45 8.05 5.86
CA ALA A 91 19.04 7.79 5.67
C ALA A 91 18.23 9.10 5.56
N PRO A 92 17.18 9.09 4.72
CA PRO A 92 16.40 10.29 4.45
C PRO A 92 15.54 10.72 5.64
N ALA A 93 15.36 12.04 5.77
CA ALA A 93 14.43 12.65 6.70
C ALA A 93 12.99 12.42 6.23
N HIS A 94 12.18 11.79 7.08
CA HIS A 94 10.77 11.57 6.82
C HIS A 94 9.90 11.48 8.08
N ARG A 95 10.46 11.31 9.29
CA ARG A 95 9.67 10.97 10.48
C ARG A 95 9.68 12.04 11.55
N TRP A 96 8.50 12.39 12.02
CA TRP A 96 8.26 13.25 13.17
C TRP A 96 7.46 12.50 14.23
N VAL A 97 7.85 12.65 15.50
CA VAL A 97 7.23 11.95 16.62
C VAL A 97 6.86 12.90 17.74
N ARG A 98 5.79 12.58 18.46
CA ARG A 98 5.37 13.27 19.68
C ARG A 98 5.39 12.29 20.84
N GLU A 99 6.24 12.55 21.83
CA GLU A 99 6.43 11.62 22.96
C GLU A 99 5.21 11.46 23.84
N ALA A 100 4.46 12.55 24.05
CA ALA A 100 3.34 12.58 24.98
C ALA A 100 2.29 11.49 24.72
N ASP A 101 2.07 11.13 23.45
CA ASP A 101 1.09 10.13 23.02
C ASP A 101 1.67 9.06 22.08
N GLY A 102 3.00 9.08 21.85
CA GLY A 102 3.67 8.17 20.91
C GLY A 102 3.25 8.36 19.45
N ALA A 103 2.64 9.49 19.11
CA ALA A 103 2.16 9.75 17.75
C ALA A 103 3.31 9.90 16.76
N GLN A 104 3.07 9.46 15.52
CA GLN A 104 4.03 9.53 14.42
C GLN A 104 3.38 10.13 13.17
N VAL A 105 4.10 11.07 12.54
CA VAL A 105 3.76 11.65 11.25
C VAL A 105 4.94 11.42 10.31
N ASP A 106 4.68 10.76 9.19
CA ASP A 106 5.67 10.57 8.14
C ASP A 106 5.40 11.58 7.01
N ILE A 107 6.38 12.41 6.66
CA ILE A 107 6.35 13.34 5.54
C ILE A 107 7.12 12.77 4.37
N LEU A 108 6.41 12.58 3.26
CA LEU A 108 6.95 12.20 1.97
C LEU A 108 6.80 13.36 0.99
N VAL A 109 7.65 13.39 -0.02
CA VAL A 109 7.60 14.37 -1.12
C VAL A 109 7.25 13.70 -2.44
N PRO A 110 6.82 14.45 -3.47
CA PRO A 110 6.61 13.90 -4.80
C PRO A 110 7.89 13.25 -5.35
N ASP A 111 7.71 12.16 -6.10
CA ASP A 111 8.76 11.58 -6.92
C ASP A 111 9.15 12.51 -8.08
N HIS A 112 10.28 12.24 -8.73
CA HIS A 112 10.71 12.94 -9.95
C HIS A 112 10.85 14.48 -9.85
N LEU A 113 10.94 15.05 -8.64
CA LEU A 113 11.26 16.45 -8.46
C LEU A 113 12.65 16.74 -9.03
N ALA A 114 12.75 17.77 -9.89
CA ALA A 114 14.04 18.20 -10.45
C ALA A 114 15.04 18.61 -9.37
N ARG A 115 14.53 19.15 -8.25
CA ARG A 115 15.30 19.53 -7.07
C ARG A 115 14.54 19.09 -5.82
N PRO A 116 14.71 17.83 -5.37
CA PRO A 116 14.07 17.35 -4.16
C PRO A 116 14.53 18.17 -2.95
N PRO A 117 13.63 18.60 -2.06
CA PRO A 117 14.01 19.36 -0.88
C PRO A 117 14.86 18.50 0.06
N ARG A 118 15.72 19.17 0.83
CA ARG A 118 16.50 18.57 1.91
C ARG A 118 16.01 19.11 3.24
N PHE A 119 16.16 18.30 4.29
CA PHE A 119 15.81 18.70 5.64
C PHE A 119 16.87 18.18 6.63
N ALA A 120 17.27 19.01 7.60
CA ALA A 120 18.31 18.65 8.58
C ALA A 120 19.55 17.98 7.95
N ARG A 121 20.04 18.56 6.83
CA ARG A 121 21.15 18.09 5.98
C ARG A 121 20.95 16.71 5.31
N ARG A 122 19.77 16.08 5.43
CA ARG A 122 19.41 14.79 4.83
C ARG A 122 18.55 14.98 3.57
N SER A 123 18.56 13.97 2.70
CA SER A 123 17.56 13.86 1.62
C SER A 123 16.16 13.64 2.21
N THR A 124 15.13 13.89 1.42
CA THR A 124 13.74 13.53 1.75
C THR A 124 13.35 12.20 1.10
N VAL A 125 12.30 11.56 1.62
CA VAL A 125 11.73 10.35 1.01
C VAL A 125 10.72 10.75 -0.06
N ALA A 126 10.96 10.32 -1.30
CA ALA A 126 9.97 10.42 -2.36
C ALA A 126 8.94 9.28 -2.23
N ALA A 127 7.66 9.61 -2.38
CA ALA A 127 6.60 8.62 -2.52
C ALA A 127 6.50 8.19 -4.00
N PRO A 128 6.75 6.91 -4.36
CA PRO A 128 6.65 6.44 -5.73
C PRO A 128 5.22 6.62 -6.27
N GLY A 129 5.07 7.21 -7.46
CA GLY A 129 3.79 7.50 -8.10
C GLY A 129 3.10 8.80 -7.61
N ALA A 130 3.69 9.53 -6.67
CA ALA A 130 3.07 10.67 -6.01
C ALA A 130 2.85 11.90 -6.90
N THR A 131 3.67 12.12 -7.92
CA THR A 131 3.49 13.29 -8.82
C THR A 131 2.17 13.24 -9.56
N SER A 132 1.75 12.06 -10.03
CA SER A 132 0.47 11.92 -10.74
C SER A 132 -0.71 12.13 -9.79
N VAL A 133 -0.55 11.74 -8.52
CA VAL A 133 -1.54 11.97 -7.47
C VAL A 133 -1.80 13.44 -7.26
N LEU A 134 -0.75 14.25 -7.10
CA LEU A 134 -0.93 15.68 -6.83
C LEU A 134 -1.55 16.43 -8.02
N THR A 135 -1.25 15.99 -9.23
CA THR A 135 -1.65 16.70 -10.46
C THR A 135 -2.97 16.24 -11.06
N ARG A 136 -3.36 14.96 -10.87
CA ARG A 136 -4.47 14.35 -11.62
C ARG A 136 -5.44 13.55 -10.77
N HIS A 137 -4.99 13.02 -9.63
CA HIS A 137 -5.77 12.07 -8.83
C HIS A 137 -6.01 12.58 -7.42
N ARG A 138 -6.45 13.85 -7.26
CA ARG A 138 -6.88 14.38 -5.94
C ARG A 138 -8.39 14.35 -5.79
N THR A 139 -8.84 14.03 -4.57
CA THR A 139 -10.20 14.27 -4.08
C THR A 139 -10.13 14.81 -2.65
N ARG A 140 -11.30 15.04 -2.05
CA ARG A 140 -11.45 15.46 -0.66
C ARG A 140 -12.31 14.46 0.09
N ALA A 141 -11.97 14.23 1.35
CA ALA A 141 -12.82 13.54 2.31
C ALA A 141 -13.33 14.56 3.32
N ILE A 142 -14.64 14.53 3.59
CA ILE A 142 -15.28 15.26 4.67
C ILE A 142 -15.71 14.24 5.71
N ILE A 143 -15.13 14.35 6.90
CA ILE A 143 -15.54 13.57 8.07
C ILE A 143 -16.51 14.46 8.86
N GLU A 144 -17.78 14.13 8.82
CA GLU A 144 -18.87 14.80 9.52
C GLU A 144 -18.87 14.39 10.99
N GLY A 145 -19.10 15.34 11.89
CA GLY A 145 -19.11 15.13 13.33
C GLY A 145 -19.30 16.48 14.04
N PRO A 146 -19.17 16.54 15.37
CA PRO A 146 -19.25 17.81 16.11
C PRO A 146 -18.24 18.85 15.64
N ARG A 147 -17.06 18.39 15.18
CA ARG A 147 -16.03 19.19 14.51
C ARG A 147 -15.69 18.58 13.15
N PRO A 148 -16.39 18.98 12.08
CA PRO A 148 -16.14 18.45 10.75
C PRO A 148 -14.72 18.75 10.29
N VAL A 149 -14.04 17.77 9.69
CA VAL A 149 -12.69 17.95 9.13
C VAL A 149 -12.67 17.62 7.65
N ARG A 150 -11.89 18.39 6.89
CA ARG A 150 -11.65 18.18 5.46
C ARG A 150 -10.23 17.69 5.26
N LEU A 151 -10.07 16.59 4.54
CA LEU A 151 -8.77 15.99 4.24
C LEU A 151 -8.59 15.91 2.72
N GLY A 152 -7.47 16.43 2.22
CA GLY A 152 -7.02 16.15 0.87
C GLY A 152 -6.48 14.72 0.79
N LEU A 153 -6.84 13.96 -0.23
CA LEU A 153 -6.35 12.59 -0.43
C LEU A 153 -6.41 12.18 -1.91
N PRO A 154 -5.74 11.09 -2.30
CA PRO A 154 -5.86 10.53 -3.63
C PRO A 154 -7.27 10.03 -3.94
N THR A 155 -7.70 10.14 -5.21
CA THR A 155 -8.88 9.40 -5.71
C THR A 155 -8.67 7.90 -5.51
N LEU A 156 -9.74 7.08 -5.59
CA LEU A 156 -9.60 5.63 -5.47
C LEU A 156 -8.61 5.06 -6.50
N ALA A 157 -8.66 5.58 -7.73
CA ALA A 157 -7.73 5.22 -8.80
C ALA A 157 -6.28 5.61 -8.46
N GLY A 158 -6.05 6.81 -7.94
CA GLY A 158 -4.73 7.26 -7.47
C GLY A 158 -4.20 6.43 -6.30
N ALA A 159 -5.06 6.08 -5.33
CA ALA A 159 -4.73 5.23 -4.20
C ALA A 159 -4.27 3.83 -4.63
N VAL A 160 -4.98 3.23 -5.60
CA VAL A 160 -4.61 1.94 -6.19
C VAL A 160 -3.23 1.99 -6.84
N VAL A 161 -2.95 3.05 -7.60
CA VAL A 161 -1.63 3.22 -8.24
C VAL A 161 -0.53 3.40 -7.20
N LEU A 162 -0.74 4.24 -6.18
CA LEU A 162 0.23 4.44 -5.10
C LEU A 162 0.57 3.13 -4.39
N LYS A 163 -0.41 2.27 -4.10
CA LYS A 163 -0.14 0.97 -3.46
C LYS A 163 0.56 -0.01 -4.39
N ALA A 164 0.25 0.02 -5.69
CA ALA A 164 0.99 -0.75 -6.68
C ALA A 164 2.46 -0.31 -6.78
N ASP A 165 2.73 1.00 -6.76
CA ASP A 165 4.08 1.55 -6.79
C ASP A 165 4.84 1.28 -5.49
N ALA A 166 4.20 1.47 -4.34
CA ALA A 166 4.77 1.16 -3.03
C ALA A 166 5.15 -0.32 -2.91
N TYR A 167 4.33 -1.23 -3.44
CA TYR A 167 4.69 -2.64 -3.54
C TYR A 167 5.97 -2.85 -4.35
N GLY A 168 6.20 -2.10 -5.43
CA GLY A 168 7.41 -2.19 -6.24
C GLY A 168 8.67 -1.72 -5.52
N ALA A 169 8.55 -0.67 -4.69
CA ALA A 169 9.68 0.00 -4.05
C ALA A 169 10.02 -0.52 -2.65
N ASP A 170 9.05 -1.01 -1.89
CA ASP A 170 9.29 -1.60 -0.57
C ASP A 170 10.00 -2.95 -0.76
N SER A 171 11.06 -3.21 0.01
CA SER A 171 11.76 -4.50 -0.01
C SER A 171 11.59 -5.27 1.30
N ARG A 172 11.06 -4.63 2.35
CA ARG A 172 11.04 -5.16 3.71
C ARG A 172 9.69 -5.77 4.05
N ASP A 173 8.62 -5.05 3.72
CA ASP A 173 7.25 -5.48 3.99
C ASP A 173 6.36 -5.10 2.82
N ARG A 174 6.43 -5.92 1.77
CA ARG A 174 5.68 -5.73 0.52
C ARG A 174 4.24 -6.18 0.66
N THR A 175 3.98 -7.15 1.53
CA THR A 175 2.67 -7.81 1.66
C THR A 175 1.58 -6.87 2.16
N ARG A 176 1.89 -5.94 3.07
CA ARG A 176 0.93 -4.91 3.51
C ARG A 176 0.40 -4.03 2.38
N HIS A 177 1.19 -3.81 1.32
CA HIS A 177 0.74 -3.06 0.15
C HIS A 177 -0.22 -3.88 -0.72
N LEU A 178 -0.10 -5.21 -0.73
CA LEU A 178 -1.05 -6.10 -1.37
C LEU A 178 -2.38 -6.18 -0.60
N ASP A 179 -2.32 -6.17 0.73
CA ASP A 179 -3.51 -6.06 1.59
C ASP A 179 -4.30 -4.78 1.27
N ASP A 180 -3.63 -3.64 1.34
CA ASP A 180 -4.22 -2.34 1.03
C ASP A 180 -4.76 -2.27 -0.39
N LEU A 181 -3.99 -2.76 -1.37
CA LEU A 181 -4.42 -2.78 -2.77
C LEU A 181 -5.64 -3.69 -2.97
N GLY A 182 -5.66 -4.85 -2.32
CA GLY A 182 -6.78 -5.77 -2.39
C GLY A 182 -8.06 -5.17 -1.81
N LEU A 183 -7.96 -4.43 -0.71
CA LEU A 183 -9.07 -3.71 -0.10
C LEU A 183 -9.54 -2.52 -0.96
N LEU A 184 -8.62 -1.74 -1.53
CA LEU A 184 -8.97 -0.65 -2.44
C LEU A 184 -9.69 -1.15 -3.70
N LEU A 185 -9.26 -2.28 -4.26
CA LEU A 185 -9.94 -2.90 -5.40
C LEU A 185 -11.34 -3.42 -5.02
N ALA A 186 -11.53 -3.92 -3.79
CA ALA A 186 -12.86 -4.29 -3.29
C ALA A 186 -13.80 -3.07 -3.20
N ALA A 187 -13.24 -1.90 -2.83
CA ALA A 187 -13.97 -0.65 -2.68
C ALA A 187 -14.45 -0.05 -4.02
N ALA A 188 -13.91 -0.50 -5.16
CA ALA A 188 -14.39 -0.07 -6.46
C ALA A 188 -15.78 -0.64 -6.75
N ALA A 189 -16.79 0.23 -6.90
CA ALA A 189 -18.12 -0.17 -7.36
C ALA A 189 -18.06 -0.77 -8.77
N ASP A 190 -17.32 -0.14 -9.68
CA ASP A 190 -16.93 -0.69 -10.98
C ASP A 190 -15.43 -0.45 -11.21
N TYR A 191 -14.66 -1.52 -11.41
CA TYR A 191 -13.23 -1.41 -11.68
C TYR A 191 -12.94 -0.75 -13.04
N ARG A 192 -13.91 -0.73 -13.98
CA ARG A 192 -13.75 -0.09 -15.28
C ARG A 192 -13.74 1.43 -15.18
N GLU A 193 -14.54 2.00 -14.28
CA GLU A 193 -14.48 3.44 -13.96
C GLU A 193 -13.13 3.82 -13.34
N LEU A 194 -12.57 2.93 -12.52
CA LEU A 194 -11.21 3.07 -12.00
C LEU A 194 -10.21 3.07 -13.16
N LEU A 195 -10.28 2.09 -14.06
CA LEU A 195 -9.37 2.00 -15.22
C LEU A 195 -9.48 3.20 -16.17
N ALA A 196 -10.68 3.76 -16.34
CA ALA A 196 -10.93 4.93 -17.18
C ALA A 196 -10.16 6.18 -16.70
N GLN A 197 -9.93 6.30 -15.39
CA GLN A 197 -9.15 7.39 -14.79
C GLN A 197 -7.64 7.19 -14.96
N LEU A 198 -7.17 5.94 -15.11
CA LEU A 198 -5.75 5.63 -15.16
C LEU A 198 -5.12 5.97 -16.50
N SER A 199 -3.93 6.58 -16.45
CA SER A 199 -3.08 6.77 -17.62
C SER A 199 -2.44 5.45 -18.09
N LYS A 200 -1.77 5.46 -19.25
CA LYS A 200 -1.06 4.28 -19.76
C LYS A 200 0.03 3.79 -18.79
N SER A 201 0.76 4.71 -18.14
CA SER A 201 1.80 4.36 -17.18
C SER A 201 1.21 3.82 -15.88
N ASP A 202 0.11 4.41 -15.38
CA ASP A 202 -0.63 3.89 -14.23
C ASP A 202 -1.10 2.44 -14.46
N ARG A 203 -1.69 2.16 -15.63
CA ARG A 203 -2.13 0.82 -16.02
C ARG A 203 -0.96 -0.17 -16.10
N LYS A 204 0.22 0.27 -16.57
CA LYS A 204 1.43 -0.57 -16.59
C LYS A 204 1.87 -0.96 -15.18
N ARG A 205 1.86 -0.02 -14.25
CA ARG A 205 2.22 -0.26 -12.84
C ARG A 205 1.24 -1.21 -12.16
N LEU A 206 -0.06 -0.94 -12.29
CA LEU A 206 -1.10 -1.82 -11.75
C LEU A 206 -0.98 -3.24 -12.31
N ARG A 207 -0.78 -3.38 -13.63
CA ARG A 207 -0.56 -4.69 -14.28
C ARG A 207 0.60 -5.46 -13.64
N ALA A 208 1.70 -4.79 -13.32
CA ALA A 208 2.91 -5.43 -12.79
C ALA A 208 2.69 -6.11 -11.43
N VAL A 209 1.66 -5.71 -10.66
CA VAL A 209 1.40 -6.24 -9.31
C VAL A 209 0.27 -7.27 -9.29
N LEU A 210 -0.43 -7.50 -10.40
CA LEU A 210 -1.60 -8.39 -10.42
C LEU A 210 -1.26 -9.85 -10.15
N HIS A 211 -0.13 -10.36 -10.64
CA HIS A 211 0.31 -11.73 -10.34
C HIS A 211 0.63 -11.91 -8.84
N PRO A 212 1.49 -11.07 -8.22
CA PRO A 212 1.70 -11.12 -6.78
C PRO A 212 0.42 -10.95 -5.96
N LEU A 213 -0.45 -10.01 -6.34
CA LEU A 213 -1.72 -9.80 -5.65
C LEU A 213 -2.60 -11.04 -5.74
N HIS A 214 -2.74 -11.64 -6.93
CA HIS A 214 -3.52 -12.86 -7.10
C HIS A 214 -3.02 -13.98 -6.18
N ALA A 215 -1.71 -14.22 -6.14
CA ALA A 215 -1.11 -15.23 -5.26
C ALA A 215 -1.38 -14.93 -3.78
N HIS A 216 -1.23 -13.67 -3.36
CA HIS A 216 -1.50 -13.24 -1.99
C HIS A 216 -2.96 -13.43 -1.57
N LEU A 217 -3.90 -13.16 -2.48
CA LEU A 217 -5.33 -13.33 -2.18
C LEU A 217 -5.71 -14.79 -1.93
N LEU A 218 -4.96 -15.77 -2.46
CA LEU A 218 -5.24 -17.19 -2.22
C LEU A 218 -4.98 -17.61 -0.77
N THR A 219 -4.10 -16.90 -0.07
CA THR A 219 -3.70 -17.21 1.31
C THR A 219 -4.26 -16.23 2.34
N THR A 220 -4.89 -15.14 1.90
CA THR A 220 -5.33 -14.05 2.77
C THR A 220 -6.86 -13.92 2.79
N PRO A 221 -7.56 -14.60 3.72
CA PRO A 221 -9.03 -14.59 3.81
C PRO A 221 -9.61 -13.24 4.24
N ALA A 222 -8.82 -12.40 4.92
CA ALA A 222 -9.26 -11.10 5.41
C ALA A 222 -9.62 -10.10 4.30
N ILE A 223 -9.03 -10.23 3.09
CA ILE A 223 -9.37 -9.36 1.96
C ILE A 223 -10.72 -9.79 1.39
N PRO A 224 -11.66 -8.85 1.11
CA PRO A 224 -12.99 -9.17 0.60
C PRO A 224 -12.95 -10.07 -0.65
N ALA A 225 -13.76 -11.13 -0.67
CA ALA A 225 -13.78 -12.13 -1.74
C ALA A 225 -14.05 -11.53 -3.13
N ARG A 226 -14.77 -10.41 -3.19
CA ARG A 226 -15.03 -9.65 -4.42
C ARG A 226 -13.75 -9.30 -5.18
N THR A 227 -12.65 -8.98 -4.48
CA THR A 227 -11.37 -8.69 -5.12
C THR A 227 -10.84 -9.89 -5.90
N ARG A 228 -11.00 -11.11 -5.36
CA ARG A 228 -10.61 -12.34 -6.08
C ARG A 228 -11.42 -12.54 -7.34
N HIS A 229 -12.73 -12.28 -7.26
CA HIS A 229 -13.64 -12.48 -8.39
C HIS A 229 -13.41 -11.48 -9.53
N LEU A 230 -13.04 -10.22 -9.23
CA LEU A 230 -12.81 -9.20 -10.27
C LEU A 230 -11.43 -9.29 -10.93
N LEU A 231 -10.43 -9.87 -10.25
CA LEU A 231 -9.03 -9.79 -10.67
C LEU A 231 -8.75 -10.37 -12.07
N PRO A 232 -9.34 -11.53 -12.48
CA PRO A 232 -9.14 -12.06 -13.82
C PRO A 232 -9.65 -11.13 -14.92
N ALA A 233 -10.81 -10.49 -14.71
CA ALA A 233 -11.38 -9.55 -15.67
C ALA A 233 -10.56 -8.26 -15.75
N LEU A 234 -10.14 -7.72 -14.61
CA LEU A 234 -9.20 -6.60 -14.53
C LEU A 234 -7.88 -6.91 -15.25
N ALA A 235 -7.33 -8.10 -15.06
CA ALA A 235 -6.11 -8.54 -15.72
C ALA A 235 -6.28 -8.64 -17.25
N ALA A 236 -7.42 -9.16 -17.72
CA ALA A 236 -7.75 -9.23 -19.14
C ALA A 236 -7.87 -7.84 -19.77
N ASP A 237 -8.61 -6.92 -19.15
CA ASP A 237 -8.76 -5.54 -19.61
C ASP A 237 -7.43 -4.76 -19.62
N LEU A 238 -6.51 -5.13 -18.71
CA LEU A 238 -5.15 -4.61 -18.71
C LEU A 238 -4.22 -5.32 -19.71
N GLY A 239 -4.64 -6.41 -20.36
CA GLY A 239 -3.81 -7.17 -21.29
C GLY A 239 -2.65 -7.90 -20.61
N LEU A 240 -2.84 -8.37 -19.37
CA LEU A 240 -1.83 -9.14 -18.63
C LEU A 240 -1.57 -10.49 -19.33
N GLN A 241 -0.30 -10.88 -19.39
CA GLN A 241 0.14 -12.18 -19.91
C GLN A 241 1.19 -12.80 -18.97
N PRO A 242 1.03 -14.08 -18.55
CA PRO A 242 -0.13 -14.94 -18.80
C PRO A 242 -1.41 -14.44 -18.08
N PRO A 243 -2.61 -14.82 -18.55
CA PRO A 243 -3.85 -14.43 -17.87
C PRO A 243 -3.91 -15.05 -16.47
N LEU A 244 -4.59 -14.36 -15.54
CA LEU A 244 -4.87 -14.92 -14.22
C LEU A 244 -5.94 -16.01 -14.31
N PRO A 245 -5.84 -17.10 -13.52
CA PRO A 245 -6.87 -18.11 -13.48
C PRO A 245 -8.16 -17.54 -12.88
N THR A 246 -9.31 -17.97 -13.41
CA THR A 246 -10.61 -17.64 -12.83
C THR A 246 -10.79 -18.41 -11.52
N ALA A 247 -11.57 -17.85 -10.59
CA ALA A 247 -11.89 -18.49 -9.30
C ALA A 247 -12.43 -19.93 -9.45
N ASP A 248 -13.09 -20.25 -10.57
CA ASP A 248 -13.66 -21.59 -10.86
C ASP A 248 -12.68 -22.58 -11.51
N GLY A 249 -11.37 -22.29 -11.54
CA GLY A 249 -10.34 -23.22 -12.01
C GLY A 249 -10.36 -23.55 -13.52
N ARG A 250 -11.30 -23.01 -14.30
CA ARG A 250 -11.30 -23.15 -15.76
C ARG A 250 -10.47 -22.04 -16.39
N ALA A 251 -9.26 -22.38 -16.82
CA ALA A 251 -8.52 -21.54 -17.75
C ALA A 251 -9.46 -21.14 -18.90
N SER A 252 -9.70 -19.83 -19.06
CA SER A 252 -10.46 -19.32 -20.20
C SER A 252 -9.73 -19.76 -21.47
N ARG A 253 -10.32 -20.72 -22.20
CA ARG A 253 -9.82 -21.09 -23.53
C ARG A 253 -9.79 -19.79 -24.35
N PRO A 254 -8.69 -19.48 -25.05
CA PRO A 254 -8.70 -18.37 -25.97
C PRO A 254 -9.84 -18.60 -26.96
N ALA A 255 -10.61 -17.54 -27.24
CA ALA A 255 -11.66 -17.58 -28.24
C ALA A 255 -11.09 -18.17 -29.54
N PRO A 256 -11.80 -19.09 -30.23
CA PRO A 256 -11.30 -19.65 -31.47
C PRO A 256 -11.04 -18.50 -32.44
N GLY A 257 -9.77 -18.32 -32.80
CA GLY A 257 -9.35 -17.33 -33.77
C GLY A 257 -10.15 -17.55 -35.05
N ARG A 258 -10.62 -16.44 -35.65
CA ARG A 258 -11.19 -16.44 -37.00
C ARG A 258 -10.26 -17.23 -37.93
N PRO A 259 -10.76 -18.15 -38.78
CA PRO A 259 -9.91 -18.96 -39.63
C PRO A 259 -9.14 -18.05 -40.59
N GLY A 260 -7.85 -17.86 -40.28
CA GLY A 260 -6.88 -17.21 -41.15
C GLY A 260 -6.58 -18.11 -42.35
N ALA A 261 -6.56 -17.49 -43.53
CA ALA A 261 -6.29 -18.10 -44.81
C ALA A 261 -5.11 -19.09 -44.77
N ARG A 262 -5.33 -20.26 -45.36
CA ARG A 262 -4.30 -21.27 -45.64
C ARG A 262 -3.14 -20.63 -46.39
N ARG A 263 -1.98 -20.47 -45.74
CA ARG A 263 -0.69 -20.40 -46.43
C ARG A 263 -0.27 -21.82 -46.77
N GLN A 264 -0.24 -22.15 -48.06
CA GLN A 264 0.42 -23.35 -48.57
C GLN A 264 1.92 -23.27 -48.27
N LEU A 265 2.48 -24.29 -47.64
CA LEU A 265 3.93 -24.53 -47.59
C LEU A 265 4.32 -25.46 -48.75
N PRO A 266 5.47 -25.23 -49.42
CA PRO A 266 5.99 -26.13 -50.44
C PRO A 266 6.61 -27.40 -49.81
N PRO A 267 6.71 -28.50 -50.59
CA PRO A 267 7.08 -29.80 -50.05
C PRO A 267 8.61 -29.99 -49.97
N GLY A 268 9.03 -30.77 -48.97
CA GLY A 268 10.29 -31.51 -49.01
C GLY A 268 11.40 -30.93 -48.13
N THR A 269 11.62 -31.54 -46.97
CA THR A 269 12.91 -32.17 -46.60
C THR A 269 12.65 -33.06 -45.36
N GLN A 270 13.05 -34.33 -45.43
CA GLN A 270 12.89 -35.33 -44.39
C GLN A 270 13.76 -35.07 -43.13
N PRO A 271 13.39 -35.62 -41.95
CA PRO A 271 14.09 -35.40 -40.69
C PRO A 271 15.34 -36.26 -40.56
N ARG A 272 16.46 -35.68 -40.10
CA ARG A 272 17.61 -36.44 -39.58
C ARG A 272 17.53 -36.52 -38.05
N ARG A 273 17.49 -37.73 -37.50
CA ARG A 273 17.84 -38.10 -36.11
C ARG A 273 19.17 -38.90 -36.13
N PRO A 274 19.78 -39.26 -34.98
CA PRO A 274 20.71 -38.43 -34.21
C PRO A 274 22.10 -39.10 -34.06
N ARG A 275 23.11 -38.37 -33.60
CA ARG A 275 24.37 -38.90 -33.05
C ARG A 275 24.79 -37.94 -31.94
N GLY A 276 25.25 -38.32 -30.75
CA GLY A 276 25.43 -39.56 -30.04
C GLY A 276 25.87 -39.11 -28.62
N MET A 277 25.48 -39.87 -27.59
CA MET A 277 26.00 -39.69 -26.23
C MET A 277 27.50 -40.04 -26.20
N PRO A 278 28.24 -39.51 -25.21
CA PRO A 278 28.85 -40.46 -24.30
C PRO A 278 28.51 -40.20 -22.82
N THR A 279 28.48 -41.34 -22.16
CA THR A 279 28.26 -41.67 -20.75
C THR A 279 29.27 -41.03 -19.78
N GLY A 280 28.79 -40.60 -18.62
CA GLY A 280 29.61 -40.32 -17.43
C GLY A 280 28.74 -40.36 -16.18
N GLY A 281 29.04 -41.30 -15.27
CA GLY A 281 28.26 -41.66 -14.08
C GLY A 281 28.45 -40.74 -12.85
N PRO A 282 28.19 -41.25 -11.63
CA PRO A 282 27.30 -40.60 -10.67
C PRO A 282 28.03 -39.72 -9.63
N PHE A 283 27.37 -38.65 -9.19
CA PHE A 283 27.73 -37.95 -7.95
C PHE A 283 26.56 -38.01 -6.97
N ALA A 284 26.76 -38.76 -5.88
CA ALA A 284 25.93 -38.79 -4.70
C ALA A 284 26.21 -37.56 -3.80
N PRO A 285 25.28 -37.19 -2.90
CA PRO A 285 25.26 -35.89 -2.24
C PRO A 285 26.18 -35.85 -1.00
N ARG A 286 26.88 -34.73 -0.80
CA ARG A 286 27.60 -34.43 0.44
C ARG A 286 26.98 -33.22 1.14
N GLY A 287 26.77 -33.37 2.44
CA GLY A 287 26.91 -32.27 3.41
C GLY A 287 25.62 -31.59 3.85
N ARG A 288 24.98 -32.16 4.89
CA ARG A 288 24.22 -31.38 5.88
C ARG A 288 25.15 -30.30 6.45
N ALA A 289 24.74 -29.04 6.40
CA ALA A 289 25.28 -28.00 7.25
C ALA A 289 24.38 -27.89 8.48
N GLU A 290 25.00 -28.10 9.64
CA GLU A 290 24.42 -27.98 10.98
C GLU A 290 23.95 -26.55 11.25
N GLN A 291 22.77 -26.44 11.86
CA GLN A 291 22.27 -25.21 12.48
C GLN A 291 22.93 -25.07 13.85
N PRO A 292 23.46 -23.89 14.23
CA PRO A 292 23.84 -23.64 15.61
C PRO A 292 22.59 -23.41 16.47
N ASP A 293 22.51 -24.19 17.56
CA ASP A 293 21.59 -24.01 18.68
C ASP A 293 21.70 -22.57 19.22
N VAL A 294 20.58 -21.86 19.23
CA VAL A 294 20.44 -20.59 19.96
C VAL A 294 19.54 -20.89 21.15
N ASP A 295 20.17 -20.94 22.32
CA ASP A 295 19.56 -21.08 23.63
C ASP A 295 18.61 -19.90 23.89
N LEU A 296 17.31 -20.15 23.74
CA LEU A 296 16.25 -19.22 24.13
C LEU A 296 15.99 -19.38 25.62
N GLY A 297 16.78 -18.66 26.41
CA GLY A 297 16.59 -18.51 27.85
C GLY A 297 15.13 -18.16 28.19
N ALA A 298 14.58 -18.90 29.15
CA ALA A 298 13.20 -18.78 29.61
C ALA A 298 12.89 -17.36 30.14
N PRO A 299 11.66 -16.85 29.95
CA PRO A 299 11.26 -15.54 30.46
C PRO A 299 11.16 -15.54 32.00
N PRO A 300 11.55 -14.44 32.67
CA PRO A 300 11.45 -14.33 34.13
C PRO A 300 9.99 -14.33 34.60
N ARG A 301 9.75 -15.00 35.73
CA ARG A 301 8.44 -15.05 36.41
C ARG A 301 8.10 -13.67 37.00
N PRO A 302 6.83 -13.22 36.96
CA PRO A 302 6.43 -11.98 37.59
C PRO A 302 6.44 -12.11 39.13
N HIS A 303 6.98 -11.09 39.80
CA HIS A 303 6.93 -10.91 41.25
C HIS A 303 5.49 -10.57 41.71
N PRO A 304 5.07 -11.02 42.91
CA PRO A 304 3.75 -10.73 43.43
C PRO A 304 3.62 -9.27 43.86
N VAL A 305 2.50 -8.65 43.48
CA VAL A 305 2.12 -7.29 43.89
C VAL A 305 1.43 -7.39 45.26
N GLU A 306 2.03 -6.81 46.28
CA GLU A 306 1.41 -6.57 47.58
C GLU A 306 0.52 -5.32 47.53
N GLY A 307 -0.71 -5.46 48.06
CA GLY A 307 -1.37 -4.42 48.85
C GLY A 307 -2.18 -3.35 48.13
N THR A 308 -3.49 -3.56 48.01
CA THR A 308 -4.49 -2.48 48.17
C THR A 308 -5.72 -3.04 48.90
N ASP A 309 -5.95 -2.54 50.11
CA ASP A 309 -7.14 -2.80 50.92
C ASP A 309 -8.42 -2.28 50.25
N PRO A 310 -9.58 -2.94 50.44
CA PRO A 310 -10.87 -2.45 49.99
C PRO A 310 -11.42 -1.36 50.94
N PRO A 311 -12.18 -0.36 50.43
CA PRO A 311 -12.78 0.65 51.28
C PRO A 311 -13.95 0.08 52.10
N ALA A 312 -14.01 0.53 53.35
CA ALA A 312 -15.04 0.22 54.32
C ALA A 312 -16.44 0.61 53.81
N ARG A 313 -17.41 -0.29 54.06
CA ARG A 313 -18.84 0.01 53.96
C ARG A 313 -19.21 0.94 55.11
N SER A 314 -19.79 2.10 54.78
CA SER A 314 -20.61 2.86 55.73
C SER A 314 -22.09 2.54 55.50
N THR A 315 -22.75 2.39 56.64
CA THR A 315 -24.18 2.19 56.92
C THR A 315 -25.12 3.12 56.18
#